data_AF-A0A7X8ZW77-F1
#
_entry.id   AF-A0A7X8ZW77-F1
#
_cell.length_a   1.000
_cell.length_b   1.000
_cell.length_c   1.000
_cell.angle_alpha   90.00
_cell.angle_beta   90.00
_cell.angle_gamma   90.00
#
_symmetry.space_group_name_H-M   'P 1'
#
loop_
_entity.id
_entity.type
_entity.pdbx_description
1 polymer ?
#
loop_
_entity_poly.entity_id
_entity_poly.type
_entity_poly.pdbx_seq_one_letter_code
_entity_poly.pdbx_strand_id
1 'polypeptide(L)'
;MKKFVKIFLMLAIVLLLSSCSDKKFYDTSINVSFYTGKNATQIPTLYDLEPYSTIDEPAPPTRPGYAFVGWYKEASYKTPWNFATDNVGDRSFIIFAKWEPITYQIIYHTNGGTLTGIYPETF
;
A
#
# COMPACT_ATOMS: atom_id res chain seq x y z
N MET A 1 -4.96 45.66 -40.46
CA MET A 1 -4.13 44.43 -40.27
C MET A 1 -3.52 44.33 -38.86
N LYS A 2 -2.76 45.33 -38.36
CA LYS A 2 -2.12 45.26 -37.02
C LYS A 2 -3.08 45.13 -35.81
N LYS A 3 -4.30 45.70 -35.89
CA LYS A 3 -5.32 45.60 -34.83
C LYS A 3 -5.95 44.19 -34.73
N PHE A 4 -6.16 43.54 -35.87
CA PHE A 4 -6.68 42.16 -35.92
C PHE A 4 -5.63 41.12 -35.50
N VAL A 5 -4.35 41.35 -35.81
CA VAL A 5 -3.25 40.50 -35.32
C VAL A 5 -3.17 40.54 -33.80
N LYS A 6 -3.35 41.71 -33.17
CA LYS A 6 -3.36 41.82 -31.70
C LYS A 6 -4.57 41.16 -31.05
N ILE A 7 -5.75 41.26 -31.67
CA ILE A 7 -6.98 40.61 -31.19
C ILE A 7 -6.87 39.08 -31.32
N PHE A 8 -6.32 38.59 -32.44
CA PHE A 8 -6.10 37.16 -32.65
C PHE A 8 -5.01 36.59 -31.72
N LEU A 9 -3.95 37.37 -31.46
CA LEU A 9 -2.90 37.02 -30.49
C LEU A 9 -3.46 36.97 -29.05
N MET A 10 -4.35 37.90 -28.67
CA MET A 10 -5.03 37.85 -27.37
C MET A 10 -5.97 36.65 -27.25
N LEU A 11 -6.77 36.34 -28.28
CA LEU A 11 -7.68 35.18 -28.27
C LEU A 11 -6.90 33.85 -28.19
N ALA A 12 -5.78 33.73 -28.89
CA ALA A 12 -4.93 32.54 -28.84
C ALA A 12 -4.29 32.34 -27.46
N ILE A 13 -3.91 33.41 -26.75
CA ILE A 13 -3.37 33.34 -25.39
C ILE A 13 -4.44 32.91 -24.37
N VAL A 14 -5.68 33.37 -24.54
CA VAL A 14 -6.81 32.95 -23.68
C VAL A 14 -7.17 31.47 -23.93
N LEU A 15 -7.11 31.00 -25.17
CA LEU A 15 -7.32 29.59 -25.52
C LEU A 15 -6.21 28.68 -24.95
N LEU A 16 -4.96 29.13 -24.94
CA LEU A 16 -3.83 28.37 -24.36
C LEU A 16 -3.90 28.23 -22.83
N LEU A 17 -4.61 29.12 -22.13
CA LEU A 17 -4.78 29.05 -20.67
C LEU A 17 -5.89 28.08 -20.22
N SER A 18 -6.72 27.58 -21.15
CA SER A 18 -7.85 26.69 -20.84
C SER A 18 -7.51 25.19 -20.85
N SER A 19 -6.25 24.83 -21.10
CA SER A 19 -5.79 23.42 -21.00
C SER A 19 -5.16 23.11 -19.63
N CYS A 20 -5.66 23.74 -18.56
CA CYS A 20 -5.44 23.19 -17.23
C CYS A 20 -6.51 22.12 -17.05
N SER A 21 -6.11 20.84 -17.10
CA SER A 21 -6.99 19.72 -16.72
C SER A 21 -7.69 20.09 -15.42
N ASP A 22 -9.02 20.14 -15.43
CA ASP A 22 -9.83 20.44 -14.24
C ASP A 22 -9.54 19.38 -13.17
N LYS A 23 -8.50 19.60 -12.36
CA LYS A 23 -8.29 18.83 -11.16
C LYS A 23 -9.50 19.16 -10.30
N LYS A 24 -10.37 18.17 -10.08
CA LYS A 24 -11.42 18.30 -9.08
C LYS A 24 -10.70 18.60 -7.77
N PHE A 25 -10.75 19.86 -7.35
CA PHE A 25 -10.19 20.29 -6.08
C PHE A 25 -11.10 19.74 -5.00
N TYR A 26 -10.76 18.54 -4.54
CA TYR A 26 -11.32 17.99 -3.32
C TYR A 26 -10.66 18.71 -2.15
N ASP A 27 -11.47 19.28 -1.26
CA ASP A 27 -11.01 19.98 -0.05
C ASP A 27 -10.39 19.03 0.99
N THR A 28 -10.44 17.71 0.74
CA THR A 28 -9.89 16.69 1.61
C THR A 28 -8.89 15.83 0.84
N SER A 29 -7.61 15.98 1.17
CA SER A 29 -6.58 15.03 0.74
C SER A 29 -6.70 13.72 1.53
N ILE A 30 -6.56 12.59 0.82
CA ILE A 30 -6.59 11.27 1.45
C ILE A 30 -5.17 10.82 1.74
N ASN A 31 -4.96 10.30 2.95
CA ASN A 31 -3.70 9.70 3.36
C ASN A 31 -3.92 8.22 3.66
N VAL A 32 -3.01 7.37 3.18
CA VAL A 32 -3.03 5.92 3.44
C VAL A 32 -1.77 5.54 4.20
N SER A 33 -1.96 5.03 5.41
CA SER A 33 -0.86 4.50 6.23
C SER A 33 -0.83 2.99 6.18
N PHE A 34 0.38 2.42 6.19
CA PHE A 34 0.59 0.98 6.13
C PHE A 34 1.07 0.47 7.48
N TYR A 35 0.24 -0.32 8.17
CA TYR A 35 0.62 -0.93 9.43
C TYR A 35 1.30 -2.28 9.20
N THR A 36 2.61 -2.33 9.41
CA THR A 36 3.41 -3.55 9.23
C THR A 36 3.61 -4.36 10.51
N GLY A 37 3.22 -3.83 11.67
CA GLY A 37 3.45 -4.45 12.98
C GLY A 37 4.80 -4.10 13.59
N LYS A 38 5.00 -4.48 14.86
CA LYS A 38 6.25 -4.23 15.58
C LYS A 38 7.40 -5.05 14.96
N ASN A 39 8.58 -4.44 14.84
CA ASN A 39 9.80 -5.03 14.26
C ASN A 39 9.74 -5.38 12.77
N ALA A 40 8.69 -4.97 12.07
CA ALA A 40 8.65 -5.03 10.62
C ALA A 40 9.23 -3.76 10.00
N THR A 41 9.62 -3.85 8.72
CA THR A 41 10.01 -2.69 7.92
C THR A 41 8.84 -1.69 7.88
N GLN A 42 9.14 -0.41 8.11
CA GLN A 42 8.14 0.65 7.98
C GLN A 42 7.95 0.98 6.50
N ILE A 43 6.69 1.03 6.07
CA ILE A 43 6.31 1.49 4.74
C ILE A 43 5.87 2.95 4.86
N PRO A 44 6.36 3.86 3.99
CA PRO A 44 5.96 5.26 4.02
C PRO A 44 4.44 5.42 3.88
N THR A 45 3.88 6.37 4.62
CA THR A 45 2.50 6.83 4.38
C THR A 45 2.42 7.53 3.04
N LEU A 46 1.36 7.25 2.28
CA LEU A 46 1.02 7.98 1.08
C LEU A 46 0.17 9.19 1.46
N TYR A 47 0.50 10.35 0.91
CA TYR A 47 -0.15 11.62 1.21
C TYR A 47 -0.78 12.22 -0.04
N ASP A 48 -1.75 13.09 0.16
CA ASP A 48 -2.34 13.94 -0.89
C ASP A 48 -2.93 13.14 -2.07
N LEU A 49 -3.53 11.99 -1.76
CA LEU A 49 -4.19 11.14 -2.75
C LEU A 49 -5.56 11.72 -3.14
N GLU A 50 -5.93 11.52 -4.41
CA GLU A 50 -7.26 11.87 -4.91
C GLU A 50 -8.31 10.90 -4.33
N PRO A 51 -9.46 11.40 -3.83
CA PRO A 51 -10.54 10.54 -3.39
C PRO A 51 -10.97 9.53 -4.47
N TYR A 52 -11.25 8.30 -4.05
CA TYR A 52 -11.64 7.18 -4.90
C TYR A 52 -10.61 6.79 -5.99
N SER A 53 -9.36 7.24 -5.89
CA SER A 53 -8.26 6.72 -6.70
C SER A 53 -7.77 5.35 -6.20
N THR A 54 -7.18 4.57 -7.10
CA THR A 54 -6.40 3.38 -6.75
C THR A 54 -4.98 3.79 -6.34
N ILE A 55 -4.34 2.95 -5.54
CA ILE A 55 -2.92 3.11 -5.18
C ILE A 55 -2.12 1.92 -5.67
N ASP A 56 -0.84 2.14 -5.97
CA ASP A 56 0.08 1.06 -6.31
C ASP A 56 0.42 0.22 -5.09
N GLU A 57 0.60 -1.08 -5.29
CA GLU A 57 1.09 -1.97 -4.24
C GLU A 57 2.53 -1.60 -3.87
N PRO A 58 2.84 -1.37 -2.57
CA PRO A 58 4.21 -1.09 -2.16
C PRO A 58 5.08 -2.35 -2.27
N ALA A 59 6.39 -2.17 -2.21
CA ALA A 59 7.30 -3.29 -2.02
C ALA A 59 6.89 -4.11 -0.77
N PRO A 60 6.88 -5.46 -0.84
CA PRO A 60 6.51 -6.29 0.29
C PRO A 60 7.35 -5.93 1.53
N PRO A 61 6.73 -5.64 2.69
CA PRO A 61 7.49 -5.41 3.89
C PRO A 61 8.17 -6.69 4.34
N THR A 62 9.18 -6.56 5.20
CA THR A 62 9.86 -7.70 5.83
C THR A 62 9.69 -7.69 7.35
N ARG A 63 9.64 -8.88 7.94
CA ARG A 63 9.56 -9.08 9.40
C ARG A 63 10.32 -10.35 9.79
N PRO A 64 11.35 -10.29 10.63
CA PRO A 64 12.14 -11.46 11.01
C PRO A 64 11.29 -12.59 11.59
N GLY A 65 11.44 -13.81 11.06
CA GLY A 65 10.69 -15.00 11.48
C GLY A 65 9.27 -15.12 10.91
N TYR A 66 8.86 -14.24 10.00
CA TYR A 66 7.51 -14.25 9.42
C TYR A 66 7.55 -14.06 7.90
N ALA A 67 6.63 -14.72 7.21
CA ALA A 67 6.33 -14.49 5.80
C ALA A 67 5.22 -13.45 5.67
N PHE A 68 5.37 -12.50 4.73
CA PHE A 68 4.32 -11.55 4.39
C PHE A 68 3.24 -12.26 3.57
N VAL A 69 1.99 -12.15 4.00
CA VAL A 69 0.85 -12.83 3.33
C VAL A 69 0.10 -11.87 2.42
N GLY A 70 -0.03 -10.61 2.81
CA GLY A 70 -0.77 -9.60 2.06
C GLY A 70 -1.28 -8.45 2.93
N TRP A 71 -1.91 -7.47 2.28
CA TRP A 71 -2.54 -6.32 2.91
C TRP A 71 -4.03 -6.54 3.13
N TYR A 72 -4.55 -6.05 4.25
CA TYR A 72 -5.94 -6.22 4.66
C TYR A 72 -6.56 -4.90 5.12
N LYS A 73 -7.88 -4.76 4.94
CA LYS A 73 -8.61 -3.53 5.25
C LYS A 73 -8.77 -3.31 6.76
N GLU A 74 -8.59 -4.35 7.55
CA GLU A 74 -8.73 -4.31 9.00
C GLU A 74 -7.75 -5.25 9.72
N ALA A 75 -7.47 -4.93 10.99
CA ALA A 75 -6.57 -5.71 11.84
C ALA A 75 -7.05 -7.15 12.13
N SER A 76 -8.30 -7.49 11.83
CA SER A 76 -8.82 -8.86 11.94
C SER A 76 -8.48 -9.75 10.74
N TYR A 77 -7.90 -9.17 9.68
CA TYR A 77 -7.43 -9.86 8.48
C TYR A 77 -8.50 -10.71 7.78
N LYS A 78 -9.76 -10.28 7.77
CA LYS A 78 -10.85 -11.00 7.08
C LYS A 78 -10.97 -10.58 5.63
N THR A 79 -10.70 -9.31 5.35
CA THR A 79 -10.89 -8.69 4.04
C THR A 79 -9.54 -8.26 3.46
N PRO A 80 -9.02 -8.95 2.42
CA PRO A 80 -7.84 -8.50 1.70
C PRO A 80 -8.09 -7.13 1.05
N TRP A 81 -7.04 -6.33 0.95
CA TRP A 81 -6.99 -5.16 0.09
C TRP A 81 -6.51 -5.58 -1.30
N ASN A 82 -7.27 -5.26 -2.34
CA ASN A 82 -6.92 -5.55 -3.72
C ASN A 82 -6.50 -4.25 -4.44
N PHE A 83 -5.20 -4.05 -4.65
CA PHE A 83 -4.66 -2.83 -5.29
C PHE A 83 -5.15 -2.60 -6.72
N ALA A 84 -5.65 -3.63 -7.41
CA ALA A 84 -6.19 -3.49 -8.77
C ALA A 84 -7.64 -2.99 -8.81
N THR A 85 -8.41 -3.15 -7.72
CA THR A 85 -9.86 -2.87 -7.73
C THR A 85 -10.35 -1.99 -6.58
N ASP A 86 -9.67 -1.99 -5.44
CA ASP A 86 -10.02 -1.16 -4.29
C ASP A 86 -9.49 0.26 -4.48
N ASN A 87 -10.27 1.24 -4.04
CA ASN A 87 -9.90 2.65 -4.05
C ASN A 87 -9.88 3.24 -2.64
N VAL A 88 -9.15 4.34 -2.48
CA VAL A 88 -8.89 4.97 -1.19
C VAL A 88 -10.09 5.68 -0.54
N GLY A 89 -11.26 5.64 -1.18
CA GLY A 89 -12.48 6.27 -0.66
C GLY A 89 -12.35 7.78 -0.49
N ASP A 90 -13.10 8.34 0.46
CA ASP A 90 -13.17 9.77 0.78
C ASP A 90 -12.57 10.11 2.15
N ARG A 91 -11.90 9.16 2.81
CA ARG A 91 -11.31 9.35 4.15
C ARG A 91 -9.98 8.61 4.27
N SER A 92 -9.04 9.22 4.97
CA SER A 92 -7.76 8.61 5.34
C SER A 92 -7.93 7.37 6.22
N PHE A 93 -7.10 6.35 5.99
CA PHE A 93 -7.20 5.06 6.68
C PHE A 93 -5.86 4.33 6.77
N ILE A 94 -5.89 3.17 7.45
CA ILE A 94 -4.75 2.29 7.63
C ILE A 94 -5.06 0.96 6.95
N ILE A 95 -4.10 0.41 6.20
CA ILE A 95 -4.13 -0.99 5.75
C ILE A 95 -3.10 -1.82 6.50
N PHE A 96 -3.44 -3.07 6.78
CA PHE A 96 -2.77 -3.91 7.76
C PHE A 96 -2.06 -5.08 7.07
N ALA A 97 -0.76 -5.23 7.30
CA ALA A 97 0.00 -6.38 6.82
C ALA A 97 -0.37 -7.62 7.64
N LYS A 98 -0.80 -8.70 6.97
CA LYS A 98 -0.91 -10.02 7.56
C LYS A 98 0.42 -10.76 7.42
N TRP A 99 0.77 -11.47 8.49
CA TRP A 99 2.01 -12.23 8.61
C TRP A 99 1.72 -13.66 9.06
N GLU A 100 2.48 -14.61 8.54
CA GLU A 100 2.46 -16.01 8.98
C GLU A 100 3.84 -16.39 9.53
N PRO A 101 3.94 -17.06 10.70
CA PRO A 101 5.22 -17.53 11.22
C PRO A 101 5.88 -18.47 10.22
N ILE A 102 7.18 -18.26 9.97
CA ILE A 102 7.97 -19.24 9.23
C ILE A 102 8.28 -20.38 10.20
N THR A 103 7.85 -21.59 9.86
CA THR A 103 8.10 -22.78 10.67
C THR A 103 9.20 -23.63 10.03
N TYR A 104 10.12 -24.13 10.86
CA TYR A 104 11.18 -25.04 10.43
C TYR A 104 10.98 -26.41 11.04
N GLN A 105 11.12 -27.48 10.25
CA GLN A 105 11.11 -28.84 10.79
C GLN A 105 12.44 -29.17 11.45
N ILE A 106 12.37 -29.78 12.64
CA ILE A 106 13.51 -30.27 13.39
C ILE A 106 13.52 -31.80 13.27
N ILE A 107 14.60 -32.34 12.69
CA ILE A 107 14.78 -33.78 12.51
C ILE A 107 15.93 -34.24 13.41
N TYR A 108 15.63 -35.22 14.27
CA TYR A 108 16.60 -35.82 15.18
C TYR A 108 17.13 -37.15 14.61
N HIS A 109 18.45 -37.24 14.46
CA HIS A 109 19.13 -38.50 14.12
C HIS A 109 19.75 -39.08 15.38
N THR A 110 19.18 -40.17 15.92
CA THR A 110 19.63 -40.74 17.20
C THR A 110 20.74 -41.78 17.08
N ASN A 111 21.10 -42.20 15.85
CA ASN A 111 22.12 -43.24 15.58
C ASN A 111 22.02 -44.47 16.50
N GLY A 112 20.79 -44.97 16.72
CA GLY A 112 20.52 -46.12 17.58
C GLY A 112 20.20 -45.80 19.04
N GLY A 113 20.28 -44.53 19.44
CA GLY A 113 19.75 -44.04 20.72
C GLY A 113 18.22 -43.91 20.72
N THR A 114 17.64 -43.83 21.91
CA THR A 114 16.21 -43.53 22.11
C THR A 114 16.05 -42.11 22.61
N LEU A 115 15.16 -41.34 22.00
CA LEU A 115 14.73 -40.05 22.54
C LEU A 115 13.82 -40.28 23.75
N THR A 116 14.15 -39.70 24.90
CA THR A 116 13.34 -39.79 26.13
C THR A 116 12.92 -38.40 26.57
N GLY A 117 11.63 -38.09 26.46
CA GLY A 117 11.06 -36.77 26.79
C GLY A 117 10.25 -36.18 25.65
N ILE A 118 9.91 -34.89 25.77
CA ILE A 118 9.20 -34.12 24.73
C ILE A 118 10.24 -33.24 24.04
N TYR A 119 10.30 -33.34 22.71
CA TYR A 119 11.19 -32.52 21.88
C TYR A 119 10.36 -31.71 20.89
N PRO A 120 10.72 -30.45 20.63
CA PRO A 120 10.06 -29.67 19.61
C PRO A 120 10.34 -30.26 18.23
N GLU A 121 9.28 -30.53 17.47
CA GLU A 121 9.39 -30.97 16.07
C GLU A 121 9.49 -29.77 15.11
N THR A 122 9.15 -28.57 15.59
CA THR A 122 9.22 -27.34 14.83
C THR A 122 9.77 -26.17 15.64
N PHE A 123 10.46 -25.24 14.97
CA PHE A 123 10.80 -23.90 15.47
C PHE A 123 9.93 -22.83 14.81
#